data_AF-U6M6X9-F1
#
_entry.id   AF-U6M6X9-F1
#
_cell.length_a   1.000
_cell.length_b   1.000
_cell.length_c   1.000
_cell.angle_alpha   90.00
_cell.angle_beta   90.00
_cell.angle_gamma   90.00
#
_symmetry.space_group_name_H-M   'P 1'
#
loop_
_entity.id
_entity.type
_entity.pdbx_description
1 polymer ?
#
loop_
_entity_poly.entity_id
_entity_poly.type
_entity_poly.pdbx_seq_one_letter_code
_entity_poly.pdbx_strand_id
1 'polypeptide(L)'
;EEWIPEAEFEESLRYIPKEVIPFEGEAQTATLSVALPASIIANVKTVELKAALVGNIARCLVVMGVDEVVVYEDMADAVDPKTGRSPSLDFFIRNLQYLETPQFLRKKLFKLHPG
;
A
#
# COMPACT_ATOMS: atom_id res chain seq x y z
N GLU A 1 24.41 7.08 -12.08
CA GLU A 1 24.15 8.53 -12.12
C GLU A 1 24.68 9.09 -13.43
N GLU A 2 24.24 8.52 -14.55
CA GLU A 2 24.64 8.99 -15.87
C GLU A 2 23.42 9.69 -16.43
N TRP A 3 23.53 11.00 -16.64
CA TRP A 3 22.45 11.78 -17.22
C TRP A 3 22.27 11.34 -18.68
N ILE A 4 21.09 10.83 -19.00
CA ILE A 4 20.76 10.38 -20.35
C ILE A 4 20.22 11.59 -21.13
N PRO A 5 20.82 11.94 -22.28
CA PRO A 5 20.29 12.98 -23.16
C PRO A 5 18.83 12.71 -23.55
N GLU A 6 18.02 13.75 -23.61
CA GLU A 6 16.56 13.67 -23.85
C GLU A 6 16.20 12.90 -25.14
N ALA A 7 17.05 12.99 -26.17
CA ALA A 7 16.89 12.25 -27.42
C ALA A 7 17.06 10.72 -27.26
N GLU A 8 18.00 10.29 -26.41
CA GLU A 8 18.24 8.86 -26.13
C GLU A 8 17.13 8.31 -25.22
N PHE A 9 16.60 9.13 -24.30
CA PHE A 9 15.43 8.79 -23.51
C PHE A 9 14.20 8.55 -24.40
N GLU A 10 13.88 9.49 -25.29
CA GLU A 10 12.76 9.36 -26.25
C GLU A 10 12.92 8.14 -27.18
N GLU A 11 14.15 7.84 -27.61
CA GLU A 11 14.43 6.64 -28.39
C GLU A 11 14.20 5.34 -27.59
N SER A 12 14.55 5.33 -26.30
CA SER A 12 14.27 4.18 -25.43
C SER A 12 12.76 3.92 -25.29
N LEU A 13 11.93 4.97 -25.35
CA LEU A 13 10.47 4.86 -25.29
C LEU A 13 9.86 4.21 -26.55
N ARG A 14 10.61 4.10 -27.67
CA ARG A 14 10.14 3.37 -28.87
C ARG A 14 10.06 1.87 -28.66
N TYR A 15 10.86 1.31 -27.75
CA TYR A 15 10.89 -0.12 -27.45
C TYR A 15 9.88 -0.52 -26.36
N ILE A 16 9.29 0.47 -25.70
CA ILE A 16 8.17 0.23 -24.78
C ILE A 16 6.94 -0.03 -25.66
N PRO A 17 6.31 -1.21 -25.58
CA PRO A 17 5.09 -1.50 -26.33
C PRO A 17 4.02 -0.47 -25.94
N LYS A 18 3.73 0.47 -26.85
CA LYS A 18 2.73 1.52 -26.62
C LYS A 18 1.30 0.98 -26.78
N GLU A 19 1.15 -0.18 -27.42
CA GLU A 19 -0.16 -0.82 -27.63
C GLU A 19 -0.70 -1.51 -26.36
N VAL A 20 0.10 -1.60 -25.29
CA VAL A 20 -0.29 -2.24 -24.02
C VAL A 20 0.09 -1.33 -22.84
N ILE A 21 -0.19 -0.03 -22.95
CA ILE A 21 -0.12 0.84 -21.78
C ILE A 21 -1.40 0.51 -20.98
N PRO A 22 -1.32 -0.06 -19.76
CA PRO A 22 -2.51 -0.53 -19.02
C PRO A 22 -3.49 0.59 -18.60
N PHE A 23 -3.18 1.83 -18.94
CA PHE A 23 -3.84 3.06 -18.50
C PHE A 23 -4.08 4.01 -19.68
N GLU A 24 -4.44 3.47 -20.84
CA GLU A 24 -4.87 4.27 -21.99
C GLU A 24 -6.20 4.97 -21.67
N GLY A 25 -6.14 6.29 -21.46
CA GLY A 25 -7.29 7.11 -21.05
C GLY A 25 -6.88 8.54 -20.66
N GLU A 26 -7.84 9.44 -20.51
CA GLU A 26 -7.58 10.78 -19.97
C GLU A 26 -7.10 10.67 -18.51
N ALA A 27 -6.19 11.57 -18.12
CA ALA A 27 -5.71 11.61 -16.75
C ALA A 27 -6.86 11.83 -15.77
N GLN A 28 -6.91 11.00 -14.72
CA GLN A 28 -7.95 11.09 -13.71
C GLN A 28 -7.78 12.39 -12.91
N THR A 29 -8.84 13.22 -12.84
CA THR A 29 -8.80 14.51 -12.15
C THR A 29 -9.24 14.44 -10.68
N ALA A 30 -9.69 13.27 -10.22
CA ALA A 30 -10.18 13.05 -8.87
C ALA A 30 -9.45 11.86 -8.26
N THR A 31 -9.26 11.90 -6.94
CA THR A 31 -8.63 10.82 -6.16
C THR A 31 -9.68 9.94 -5.51
N LEU A 32 -9.37 8.66 -5.33
CA LEU A 32 -10.20 7.69 -4.61
C LEU A 32 -9.57 7.35 -3.25
N SER A 33 -10.26 7.70 -2.17
CA SER A 33 -9.87 7.35 -0.80
C SER A 33 -10.80 6.28 -0.21
N VAL A 34 -10.24 5.29 0.48
CA VAL A 34 -10.99 4.19 1.13
C VAL A 34 -10.71 4.17 2.63
N ALA A 35 -11.77 4.22 3.44
CA ALA A 35 -11.67 4.09 4.90
C ALA A 35 -11.93 2.65 5.36
N LEU A 36 -11.04 2.09 6.19
CA LEU A 36 -11.09 0.71 6.68
C LEU A 36 -11.03 0.65 8.23
N PRO A 37 -11.93 -0.10 8.88
CA PRO A 37 -11.87 -0.31 10.32
C PRO A 37 -10.73 -1.26 10.72
N ALA A 38 -10.02 -0.93 11.80
CA ALA A 38 -8.94 -1.76 12.35
C ALA A 38 -9.43 -3.12 12.88
N SER A 39 -10.69 -3.24 13.29
CA SER A 39 -11.28 -4.48 13.80
C SER A 39 -11.30 -5.65 12.80
N ILE A 40 -11.22 -5.38 11.48
CA ILE A 40 -11.14 -6.42 10.43
C ILE A 40 -9.97 -7.37 10.71
N ILE A 41 -8.83 -6.81 11.11
CA ILE A 41 -7.62 -7.57 11.42
C ILE A 41 -7.67 -8.13 12.85
N ALA A 42 -8.34 -7.43 13.78
CA ALA A 42 -8.46 -7.87 15.16
C ALA A 42 -9.21 -9.21 15.30
N ASN A 43 -10.17 -9.47 14.42
CA ASN A 43 -10.96 -10.71 14.43
C ASN A 43 -10.16 -11.98 14.02
N VAL A 44 -8.99 -11.81 13.39
CA VAL A 44 -8.19 -12.93 12.89
C VAL A 44 -7.23 -13.43 13.97
N LYS A 45 -7.15 -14.76 14.13
CA LYS A 45 -6.45 -15.38 15.26
C LYS A 45 -4.93 -15.51 15.10
N THR A 46 -4.43 -15.76 13.88
CA THR A 46 -3.00 -15.99 13.65
C THR A 46 -2.38 -14.87 12.81
N VAL A 47 -1.09 -14.64 13.00
CA VAL A 47 -0.36 -13.55 12.33
C VAL A 47 -0.26 -13.81 10.82
N GLU A 48 -0.12 -15.07 10.41
CA GLU A 48 -0.06 -15.47 9.01
C GLU A 48 -1.38 -15.17 8.29
N LEU A 49 -2.51 -15.47 8.93
CA LEU A 49 -3.83 -15.16 8.38
C LEU A 49 -4.08 -13.66 8.33
N LYS A 50 -3.61 -12.90 9.33
CA LYS A 50 -3.67 -11.43 9.32
C LYS A 50 -2.90 -10.88 8.12
N ALA A 51 -1.66 -11.33 7.92
CA ALA A 51 -0.82 -10.88 6.80
C ALA A 51 -1.43 -11.24 5.44
N ALA A 52 -1.98 -12.46 5.29
CA ALA A 52 -2.66 -12.89 4.08
C ALA A 52 -3.92 -12.05 3.80
N LEU A 53 -4.73 -11.74 4.82
CA LEU A 53 -5.90 -10.89 4.70
C LEU A 53 -5.53 -9.47 4.26
N VAL A 54 -4.52 -8.86 4.90
CA VAL A 54 -4.02 -7.53 4.51
C VAL A 54 -3.50 -7.55 3.07
N GLY A 55 -2.79 -8.61 2.66
CA GLY A 55 -2.30 -8.75 1.29
C GLY A 55 -3.42 -8.82 0.26
N ASN A 56 -4.50 -9.54 0.55
CA ASN A 56 -5.68 -9.60 -0.31
C ASN A 56 -6.37 -8.23 -0.43
N ILE A 57 -6.55 -7.53 0.70
CA ILE A 57 -7.12 -6.18 0.71
C ILE A 57 -6.25 -5.22 -0.12
N ALA A 58 -4.94 -5.19 0.14
CA ALA A 58 -4.00 -4.35 -0.58
C ALA A 58 -4.05 -4.59 -2.09
N ARG A 59 -4.09 -5.86 -2.51
CA ARG A 59 -4.22 -6.23 -3.92
C ARG A 59 -5.53 -5.69 -4.52
N CYS A 60 -6.66 -5.82 -3.83
CA CYS A 60 -7.93 -5.28 -4.31
C CYS A 60 -7.87 -3.76 -4.49
N LEU A 61 -7.29 -3.04 -3.52
CA LEU A 61 -7.16 -1.58 -3.56
C LEU A 61 -6.30 -1.11 -4.73
N VAL A 62 -5.16 -1.78 -4.97
CA VAL A 62 -4.25 -1.46 -6.09
C VAL A 62 -4.91 -1.73 -7.44
N VAL A 63 -5.62 -2.86 -7.59
CA VAL A 63 -6.32 -3.19 -8.84
C VAL A 63 -7.43 -2.16 -9.16
N MET A 64 -8.04 -1.59 -8.12
CA MET A 64 -9.08 -0.56 -8.27
C MET A 64 -8.52 0.86 -8.37
N GLY A 65 -7.19 1.06 -8.34
CA GLY A 65 -6.59 2.39 -8.45
C GLY A 65 -6.91 3.31 -7.27
N VAL A 66 -6.91 2.79 -6.04
CA VAL A 66 -7.10 3.60 -4.83
C VAL A 66 -5.84 4.40 -4.52
N ASP A 67 -5.98 5.71 -4.34
CA ASP A 67 -4.88 6.63 -4.06
C ASP A 67 -4.55 6.73 -2.56
N GLU A 68 -5.57 6.62 -1.72
CA GLU A 68 -5.43 6.81 -0.26
C GLU A 68 -6.21 5.76 0.52
N VAL A 69 -5.58 5.23 1.57
CA VAL A 69 -6.21 4.28 2.50
C VAL A 69 -6.15 4.83 3.91
N VAL A 70 -7.32 5.05 4.51
CA VAL A 70 -7.47 5.57 5.88
C VAL A 70 -7.88 4.44 6.80
N VAL A 71 -6.99 4.02 7.70
CA VAL A 71 -7.33 3.01 8.73
C VAL A 71 -7.75 3.73 10.01
N TYR A 72 -8.95 3.41 10.51
CA TYR A 72 -9.52 4.04 11.71
C TYR A 72 -9.83 3.03 12.82
N GLU A 73 -9.80 3.50 14.06
CA GLU A 73 -10.22 2.73 15.23
C GLU A 73 -11.75 2.73 15.34
N ASP A 74 -12.35 1.55 15.39
CA ASP A 74 -13.80 1.35 15.53
C ASP A 74 -14.18 0.65 16.85
N MET A 75 -13.20 0.18 17.62
CA MET A 75 -13.39 -0.54 18.88
C MET A 75 -12.64 0.14 20.02
N ALA A 76 -13.36 0.89 20.86
CA ALA A 76 -12.75 1.63 21.97
C ALA A 76 -11.97 0.75 22.94
N ASP A 77 -12.46 -0.47 23.20
CA ASP A 77 -11.84 -1.41 24.15
C ASP A 77 -10.47 -1.93 23.69
N ALA A 78 -10.19 -1.87 22.39
CA ALA A 78 -8.94 -2.36 21.80
C ALA A 78 -7.83 -1.28 21.76
N VAL A 79 -8.18 -0.02 22.05
CA VAL A 79 -7.28 1.13 21.95
C VAL A 79 -6.46 1.26 23.22
N ASP A 80 -5.13 1.33 23.09
CA ASP A 80 -4.28 1.68 24.24
C ASP A 80 -4.53 3.16 24.62
N PRO A 81 -4.96 3.46 25.86
CA PRO A 81 -5.22 4.84 26.30
C PRO A 81 -4.02 5.79 26.20
N LYS A 82 -2.78 5.26 26.18
CA LYS A 82 -1.57 6.08 26.10
C LYS A 82 -1.23 6.50 24.67
N THR A 83 -1.43 5.61 23.71
CA THR A 83 -1.03 5.82 22.31
C THR A 83 -2.21 6.21 21.44
N GLY A 84 -3.44 5.93 21.89
CA GLY A 84 -4.65 6.10 21.09
C GLY A 84 -4.72 5.12 19.90
N ARG A 85 -3.96 4.03 19.93
CA ARG A 85 -3.88 3.04 18.85
C ARG A 85 -3.96 1.61 19.37
N SER A 86 -4.61 0.75 18.60
CA SER A 86 -4.65 -0.69 18.80
C SER A 86 -3.47 -1.37 18.08
N PRO A 87 -2.98 -2.51 18.58
CA PRO A 87 -1.98 -3.31 17.88
C PRO A 87 -2.43 -3.75 16.48
N SER A 88 -3.74 -3.92 16.28
CA SER A 88 -4.32 -4.29 14.98
C SER A 88 -4.22 -3.16 13.97
N LEU A 89 -4.43 -1.91 14.37
CA LEU A 89 -4.25 -0.73 13.52
C LEU A 89 -2.78 -0.59 13.10
N ASP A 90 -1.85 -0.68 14.05
CA ASP A 90 -0.42 -0.58 13.76
C ASP A 90 0.04 -1.70 12.82
N PHE A 91 -0.44 -2.94 13.04
CA PHE A 91 -0.17 -4.06 12.14
C PHE A 91 -0.70 -3.79 10.73
N PHE A 92 -1.93 -3.31 10.61
CA PHE A 92 -2.57 -3.08 9.32
C PHE A 92 -1.83 -2.01 8.52
N ILE A 93 -1.57 -0.84 9.13
CA ILE A 93 -0.87 0.28 8.49
C ILE A 93 0.54 -0.13 8.07
N ARG A 94 1.29 -0.79 8.96
CA ARG A 94 2.68 -1.20 8.67
C ARG A 94 2.76 -2.14 7.48
N ASN A 95 1.83 -3.08 7.37
CA ASN A 95 1.79 -4.02 6.25
C ASN A 95 1.36 -3.35 4.94
N LEU A 96 0.35 -2.47 4.97
CA LEU A 96 -0.05 -1.70 3.77
C LEU A 96 1.10 -0.83 3.25
N GLN A 97 1.78 -0.11 4.13
CA GLN A 97 2.97 0.68 3.78
C GLN A 97 4.08 -0.19 3.18
N TYR A 98 4.33 -1.36 3.78
CA TYR A 98 5.32 -2.29 3.25
C TYR A 98 4.98 -2.77 1.83
N LEU A 99 3.71 -3.06 1.56
CA LEU A 99 3.23 -3.54 0.27
C LEU A 99 3.25 -2.45 -0.81
N GLU A 100 2.89 -1.21 -0.45
CA GLU A 100 2.94 -0.04 -1.35
C GLU A 100 4.39 0.34 -1.69
N THR A 101 5.31 0.23 -0.71
CA THR A 101 6.71 0.61 -0.93
C THR A 101 7.38 -0.25 -2.01
N PRO A 102 8.11 0.34 -2.99
CA PRO A 102 8.89 -0.40 -3.97
C PRO A 102 9.93 -1.34 -3.34
N GLN A 103 10.10 -2.54 -3.92
CA GLN A 103 10.91 -3.62 -3.34
C GLN A 103 12.34 -3.21 -2.97
N PHE A 104 12.97 -2.35 -3.77
CA PHE A 104 14.35 -1.89 -3.55
C PHE A 104 14.49 -0.90 -2.38
N LEU A 105 13.41 -0.25 -1.94
CA LEU A 105 13.40 0.66 -0.78
C LEU A 105 13.03 -0.05 0.53
N ARG A 106 12.34 -1.19 0.46
CA ARG A 106 11.81 -1.88 1.66
C ARG A 106 12.86 -2.15 2.72
N LYS A 107 14.04 -2.64 2.32
CA LYS A 107 15.15 -2.93 3.24
C LYS A 107 15.71 -1.69 3.96
N LYS A 108 15.59 -0.51 3.33
CA LYS A 108 16.10 0.76 3.90
C LYS A 108 15.06 1.41 4.81
N LEU A 109 13.77 1.32 4.44
CA LEU A 109 12.67 2.00 5.16
C LEU A 109 12.10 1.16 6.31
N PHE A 110 12.12 -0.17 6.20
CA PHE A 110 11.51 -1.06 7.19
C PHE A 110 12.57 -1.85 7.94
N LYS A 111 12.72 -1.55 9.23
CA LYS A 111 13.42 -2.44 10.16
C LYS A 111 12.57 -3.67 10.42
N LEU A 112 13.21 -4.84 10.53
CA LEU A 112 12.58 -6.07 10.99
C LEU A 112 11.99 -5.83 12.38
N HIS A 113 10.69 -5.99 12.50
CA HIS A 113 10.01 -5.98 13.79
C HIS A 113 10.04 -7.41 14.35
N PRO A 114 10.35 -7.62 15.64
CA PRO A 114 10.09 -8.90 16.26
C PRO A 114 8.58 -9.15 16.19
N GLY A 115 8.20 -10.28 15.60
CA GLY A 115 6.80 -10.69 15.43
C GLY A 115 6.12 -11.03 16.74
#